data_AF-A0A4Z0V3W6-F1
#
_entry.id   AF-A0A4Z0V3W6-F1
#
_cell.length_a   1.000
_cell.length_b   1.000
_cell.length_c   1.000
_cell.angle_alpha   90.00
_cell.angle_beta   90.00
_cell.angle_gamma   90.00
#
_symmetry.space_group_name_H-M   'P 1'
#
loop_
_entity.id
_entity.type
_entity.pdbx_description
1 polymer ?
#
loop_
_entity_poly.entity_id
_entity_poly.type
_entity_poly.pdbx_seq_one_letter_code
_entity_poly.pdbx_strand_id
1 'polypeptide(L)' 'MTAKEHKAFIDNIQQALEISVEKTLRRKAALGESVVYAHPDGTPYTLPATEALARYLTTKQ' A
#
# COMPACT_ATOMS: atom_id res chain seq x y z
N MET A 1 10.85 -24.88 -11.36
CA MET A 1 11.11 -23.79 -10.41
C MET A 1 11.43 -24.40 -9.06
N THR A 2 12.59 -24.10 -8.50
CA THR A 2 13.00 -24.53 -7.17
C THR A 2 12.25 -23.75 -6.09
N ALA A 3 12.23 -24.26 -4.85
CA ALA A 3 11.64 -23.52 -3.72
C ALA A 3 12.28 -22.13 -3.53
N LYS A 4 13.59 -22.01 -3.80
CA LYS A 4 14.34 -20.74 -3.72
C LYS A 4 13.88 -19.75 -4.79
N GLU A 5 13.72 -20.21 -6.03
CA GLU A 5 13.23 -19.38 -7.15
C GLU A 5 11.78 -18.94 -6.92
N HIS A 6 10.93 -19.85 -6.40
CA HIS A 6 9.55 -19.51 -6.05
C HIS A 6 9.50 -18.43 -4.97
N LYS A 7 10.30 -18.57 -3.90
CA LYS A 7 10.37 -17.56 -2.84
C LYS A 7 10.80 -16.20 -3.39
N ALA A 8 11.89 -16.15 -4.18
CA ALA A 8 12.38 -14.91 -4.76
C ALA A 8 11.34 -14.24 -5.68
N PHE A 9 10.58 -15.03 -6.44
CA PHE A 9 9.48 -14.51 -7.26
C PHE A 9 8.38 -13.85 -6.42
N ILE A 10 7.94 -14.50 -5.34
CA ILE A 10 6.93 -13.94 -4.44
C ILE A 10 7.45 -12.69 -3.73
N ASP A 11 8.70 -12.70 -3.24
CA ASP A 11 9.32 -11.55 -2.59
C ASP A 11 9.36 -10.34 -3.54
N ASN A 12 9.70 -10.56 -4.83
CA ASN A 12 9.71 -9.50 -5.85
C ASN A 12 8.32 -8.92 -6.11
N ILE A 13 7.28 -9.76 -6.15
CA ILE A 13 5.89 -9.30 -6.30
C ILE A 13 5.50 -8.43 -5.10
N GLN A 14 5.77 -8.90 -3.90
CA GLN A 14 5.46 -8.17 -2.68
C GLN A 14 6.15 -6.79 -2.70
N GLN A 15 7.45 -6.74 -2.99
CA GLN A 15 8.19 -5.50 -3.08
C GLN A 15 7.63 -4.54 -4.14
N ALA A 16 7.27 -5.06 -5.32
CA ALA A 16 6.69 -4.24 -6.39
C ALA A 16 5.33 -3.64 -5.99
N LEU A 17 4.49 -4.42 -5.31
CA LEU A 17 3.21 -3.95 -4.78
C LEU A 17 3.41 -2.88 -3.70
N GLU A 18 4.33 -3.08 -2.78
CA GLU A 18 4.66 -2.11 -1.73
C GLU A 18 5.13 -0.77 -2.32
N ILE A 19 5.99 -0.81 -3.35
CA ILE A 19 6.45 0.38 -4.07
C ILE A 19 5.28 1.09 -4.78
N SER A 20 4.39 0.32 -5.40
CA SER A 20 3.23 0.85 -6.11
C SER A 20 2.28 1.61 -5.17
N VAL A 21 1.95 1.00 -4.03
CA VAL A 21 1.09 1.61 -3.00
C VAL A 21 1.73 2.88 -2.46
N GLU A 22 3.01 2.85 -2.10
CA GLU A 22 3.70 4.01 -1.54
C GLU A 22 3.72 5.19 -2.54
N LYS A 23 4.08 4.93 -3.81
CA LYS A 23 4.10 5.96 -4.86
C LYS A 23 2.73 6.57 -5.08
N THR A 24 1.68 5.74 -5.06
CA THR A 24 0.31 6.18 -5.24
C THR A 24 -0.11 7.09 -4.08
N LEU A 25 0.12 6.67 -2.84
CA LEU A 25 -0.22 7.46 -1.66
C LEU A 25 0.54 8.80 -1.62
N ARG A 26 1.84 8.80 -1.94
CA ARG A 26 2.65 10.04 -2.04
C ARG A 26 2.10 11.01 -3.08
N ARG A 27 1.75 10.53 -4.28
CA ARG A 27 1.16 11.37 -5.33
C ARG A 27 -0.19 11.96 -4.89
N LYS A 28 -1.07 11.11 -4.36
CA LYS A 28 -2.41 11.54 -3.90
C LYS A 28 -2.32 12.55 -2.76
N ALA A 29 -1.41 12.32 -1.80
CA ALA A 29 -1.14 13.24 -0.71
C ALA A 29 -0.66 14.62 -1.22
N ALA A 30 0.25 14.63 -2.19
CA ALA A 30 0.73 15.87 -2.82
C ALA A 30 -0.38 16.64 -3.57
N LEU A 31 -1.40 15.93 -4.06
CA LEU A 31 -2.57 16.53 -4.72
C LEU A 31 -3.70 16.91 -3.76
N GLY A 32 -3.56 16.65 -2.45
CA GLY A 32 -4.63 16.87 -1.48
C GLY A 32 -5.84 15.94 -1.66
N GLU A 33 -5.66 14.80 -2.32
CA GLU A 33 -6.74 13.84 -2.59
C GLU A 33 -7.04 12.96 -1.36
N SER A 34 -8.20 12.29 -1.41
CA SER A 34 -8.58 11.25 -0.47
C SER A 34 -8.50 9.85 -1.11
N VAL A 35 -8.48 8.83 -0.26
CA VAL A 35 -8.43 7.41 -0.63
C VAL A 35 -9.53 6.65 0.11
N VAL A 36 -10.03 5.59 -0.54
CA VAL A 36 -11.10 4.74 0.00
C VAL A 36 -10.51 3.40 0.46
N TYR A 37 -10.88 2.98 1.65
CA TYR A 37 -10.55 1.68 2.24
C TYR A 37 -11.85 0.99 2.69
N ALA A 38 -11.72 -0.24 3.16
CA ALA A 38 -12.83 -0.98 3.74
C ALA A 38 -12.52 -1.33 5.20
N HIS A 39 -13.53 -1.22 6.05
CA HIS A 39 -13.53 -1.81 7.39
C HIS A 39 -13.53 -3.35 7.30
N PRO A 40 -13.23 -4.07 8.40
CA PRO A 40 -13.25 -5.54 8.40
C PRO A 40 -14.60 -6.17 8.03
N ASP A 41 -15.71 -5.44 8.24
CA ASP A 41 -17.06 -5.84 7.83
C ASP A 41 -17.37 -5.54 6.35
N GLY A 42 -16.40 -4.98 5.62
CA GLY A 42 -16.52 -4.61 4.20
C GLY A 42 -17.11 -3.22 3.97
N THR A 43 -17.52 -2.48 5.00
CA THR A 43 -18.06 -1.13 4.81
C THR A 43 -16.98 -0.15 4.36
N PRO A 44 -17.21 0.65 3.30
CA PRO A 44 -16.20 1.56 2.78
C PRO A 44 -16.07 2.81 3.66
N TYR A 45 -14.84 3.30 3.81
CA TYR A 45 -14.57 4.58 4.44
C TYR A 45 -13.48 5.35 3.68
N THR A 46 -13.52 6.67 3.77
CA THR A 46 -12.61 7.58 3.07
C THR A 46 -11.73 8.30 4.10
N LEU A 47 -10.44 8.46 3.79
CA LEU A 47 -9.54 9.32 4.56
C LEU A 47 -8.61 10.12 3.64
N PRO A 48 -8.03 11.24 4.13
CA PRO A 48 -7.01 11.97 3.39
C PRO A 48 -5.82 11.09 3.02
N ALA A 49 -5.29 11.23 1.81
CA ALA A 49 -4.14 10.46 1.37
C ALA A 49 -2.86 10.76 2.19
N THR A 50 -2.76 11.94 2.79
CA THR A 50 -1.70 12.31 3.75
C THR A 50 -1.71 11.43 4.99
N GLU A 51 -2.88 11.21 5.57
CA GLU A 51 -3.07 10.34 6.73
C GLU A 51 -2.86 8.87 6.35
N ALA A 52 -3.38 8.43 5.21
CA ALA A 52 -3.16 7.07 4.70
C ALA A 52 -1.66 6.78 4.47
N LEU A 53 -0.92 7.73 3.91
CA LEU A 53 0.53 7.63 3.73
C LEU A 53 1.26 7.51 5.08
N ALA A 54 0.89 8.33 6.06
CA ALA A 54 1.49 8.27 7.39
C ALA A 54 1.31 6.89 8.02
N ARG A 55 0.07 6.36 8.01
CA ARG A 55 -0.24 5.01 8.51
C ARG A 55 0.58 3.95 7.77
N TYR A 56 0.65 4.02 6.44
CA TYR A 56 1.39 3.05 5.62
C TYR A 56 2.88 3.02 5.96
N LEU A 57 3.51 4.19 6.15
CA LEU A 57 4.93 4.29 6.49
C LEU A 57 5.23 3.82 7.92
N THR A 58 4.29 3.98 8.86
CA THR A 58 4.42 3.44 10.23
C THR A 58 4.35 1.91 10.24
N THR A 59 3.46 1.30 9.46
CA THR A 59 3.30 -0.17 9.41
C THR A 59 4.46 -0.88 8.71
N LYS A 60 5.24 -0.18 7.88
CA LYS A 60 6.39 -0.74 7.16
C LYS A 60 7.67 -0.82 8.02
N GLN A 61 7.73 -0.12 9.16
CA GLN A 61 8.84 -0.18 10.11
C GLN A 61 8.75 -1.45 10.96
#